data_AF-A0A7X0VZI3-F1
#
_entry.id   AF-A0A7X0VZI3-F1
#
_cell.length_a   1.000
_cell.length_b   1.000
_cell.length_c   1.000
_cell.angle_alpha   90.00
_cell.angle_beta   90.00
_cell.angle_gamma   90.00
#
_symmetry.space_group_name_H-M   'P 1'
#
loop_
_entity.id
_entity.type
_entity.pdbx_description
1 polymer ?
#
loop_
_entity_poly.entity_id
_entity_poly.type
_entity_poly.pdbx_seq_one_letter_code
_entity_poly.pdbx_strand_id
1 'polypeptide(L)' 'MKISFSTLACPDWSWERVLAEASRLGYDGIELRIVDGELDLPSSPRFRPERIGETLEQLEAAGLVVC' A
#
# COMPACT_ATOMS: atom_id res chain seq x y z
N MET A 1 -12.17 14.99 5.17
CA MET A 1 -11.57 14.91 3.82
C MET A 1 -10.42 13.94 3.95
N LYS A 2 -10.32 12.90 3.10
CA LYS A 2 -9.22 11.92 3.18
C LYS A 2 -8.18 12.21 2.11
N ILE A 3 -6.89 12.10 2.45
CA ILE A 3 -5.77 12.24 1.52
C ILE A 3 -5.00 10.93 1.41
N SER A 4 -4.67 10.54 0.18
CA SER A 4 -3.96 9.29 -0.10
C SER A 4 -2.57 9.55 -0.67
N PHE A 5 -1.61 8.72 -0.25
CA PHE A 5 -0.27 8.69 -0.81
C PHE A 5 -0.26 7.86 -2.10
N SER A 6 0.12 8.45 -3.24
CA SER A 6 0.22 7.72 -4.50
C SER A 6 1.57 7.04 -4.63
N THR A 7 1.56 5.72 -4.80
CA THR A 7 2.80 4.95 -4.96
C THR A 7 3.49 5.19 -6.31
N LEU A 8 2.84 5.88 -7.25
CA LEU A 8 3.45 6.33 -8.50
C LEU A 8 4.65 7.26 -8.28
N ALA A 9 4.67 8.01 -7.18
CA ALA A 9 5.78 8.90 -6.83
C ALA A 9 7.05 8.14 -6.40
N CYS A 10 6.93 6.85 -6.06
CA CYS A 10 8.01 6.03 -5.53
C CYS A 10 7.87 4.55 -5.99
N PRO A 11 7.98 4.29 -7.31
CA PRO A 11 7.66 2.97 -7.88
C PRO A 11 8.51 1.82 -7.29
N ASP A 12 9.75 2.11 -6.91
CA ASP A 12 10.70 1.12 -6.42
C ASP A 12 10.63 0.89 -4.90
N TRP A 13 9.72 1.57 -4.19
CA TRP A 13 9.59 1.37 -2.75
C TRP A 13 8.93 0.03 -2.44
N SER A 14 9.46 -0.66 -1.43
CA SER A 14 8.80 -1.86 -0.93
C SER A 14 7.46 -1.52 -0.28
N TRP A 15 6.57 -2.49 -0.25
CA TRP A 15 5.30 -2.36 0.46
C TRP A 15 5.45 -1.91 1.92
N GLU A 16 6.38 -2.50 2.68
CA GLU A 16 6.57 -2.09 4.09
C GLU A 16 7.00 -0.64 4.18
N ARG A 17 7.86 -0.18 3.26
CA ARG A 17 8.31 1.20 3.21
C ARG A 17 7.18 2.15 2.85
N VAL A 18 6.33 1.79 1.88
CA VAL A 18 5.14 2.58 1.51
C VAL A 18 4.23 2.76 2.73
N LEU A 19 3.90 1.68 3.44
CA LEU A 19 3.03 1.76 4.63
C LEU A 19 3.66 2.60 5.74
N ALA A 20 4.94 2.37 6.03
CA ALA A 20 5.66 3.11 7.08
C ALA A 20 5.71 4.61 6.79
N GLU A 21 6.05 5.01 5.55
CA GLU A 21 6.15 6.42 5.18
C GLU A 21 4.79 7.09 5.05
N ALA A 22 3.79 6.44 4.45
CA ALA A 22 2.45 7.00 4.35
C ALA A 22 1.83 7.24 5.75
N SER A 23 2.01 6.29 6.68
CA SER A 23 1.59 6.43 8.08
C SER A 23 2.37 7.55 8.79
N ARG A 24 3.70 7.56 8.68
CA ARG A 24 4.57 8.58 9.31
C ARG A 24 4.26 10.00 8.82
N LEU A 25 3.88 10.15 7.55
CA LEU A 25 3.52 11.43 6.95
C LEU A 25 2.08 11.86 7.25
N GLY A 26 1.27 11.00 7.89
CA GLY A 26 -0.09 11.32 8.31
C GLY A 26 -1.13 11.25 7.20
N TYR A 27 -0.90 10.42 6.16
CA TYR A 27 -1.91 10.14 5.16
C TYR A 27 -3.02 9.23 5.72
N ASP A 28 -4.22 9.35 5.16
CA ASP A 28 -5.36 8.49 5.52
C ASP A 28 -5.36 7.16 4.75
N GLY A 29 -4.62 7.09 3.64
CA GLY A 29 -4.58 5.93 2.79
C GLY A 29 -3.48 5.95 1.74
N ILE A 30 -3.47 4.92 0.91
CA ILE A 30 -2.56 4.75 -0.22
C ILE A 30 -3.35 4.51 -1.49
N GLU A 31 -2.88 5.10 -2.58
CA GLU A 31 -3.33 4.79 -3.93
C GLU A 31 -2.29 3.89 -4.58
N LEU A 32 -2.68 2.65 -4.89
CA LEU A 32 -1.79 1.65 -5.45
C LEU A 32 -1.67 1.82 -6.97
N ARG A 33 -0.45 2.16 -7.43
CA ARG A 33 -0.10 2.28 -8.85
C ARG A 33 1.04 1.33 -9.22
N ILE A 34 2.11 1.37 -8.45
CA ILE A 34 3.32 0.53 -8.57
C ILE A 34 3.85 0.27 -7.16
N VAL A 35 4.26 -0.96 -6.85
CA VAL A 35 4.91 -1.27 -5.56
C VAL A 35 5.92 -2.39 -5.76
N ASP A 36 7.03 -2.35 -5.04
CA ASP A 36 8.14 -3.30 -5.22
C ASP A 36 8.68 -3.33 -6.67
N GLY A 37 8.53 -2.23 -7.42
CA GLY A 37 8.86 -2.17 -8.86
C GLY A 37 7.87 -2.88 -9.79
N GLU A 38 6.79 -3.46 -9.26
CA GLU A 38 5.78 -4.21 -10.02
C GLU A 38 4.64 -3.33 -10.49
N LEU A 39 4.38 -3.38 -11.80
CA LEU A 39 3.26 -2.69 -12.47
C LEU A 39 1.98 -3.55 -12.47
N ASP A 40 2.12 -4.88 -12.55
CA ASP A 40 1.00 -5.81 -12.56
C ASP A 40 0.56 -6.16 -11.13
N LEU A 41 -0.04 -5.17 -10.46
CA LEU A 41 -0.52 -5.31 -9.08
C LEU A 41 -1.52 -6.46 -8.91
N PRO A 42 -2.53 -6.68 -9.78
CA PRO A 42 -3.47 -7.79 -9.62
C PRO A 42 -2.81 -9.18 -9.54
N SER A 43 -1.64 -9.36 -10.16
CA SER A 43 -0.88 -10.61 -10.11
C SER A 43 -0.13 -10.82 -8.78
N SER A 44 0.04 -9.75 -8.00
CA SER A 44 0.82 -9.75 -6.77
C SER A 44 0.31 -10.80 -5.77
N PRO A 45 1.21 -11.62 -5.19
CA PRO A 45 0.82 -12.58 -4.16
C PRO A 45 0.08 -11.96 -2.98
N ARG A 46 0.30 -10.68 -2.67
CA ARG A 46 -0.33 -9.96 -1.56
C ARG A 46 -1.85 -9.91 -1.67
N PHE A 47 -2.39 -9.88 -2.89
CA PHE A 47 -3.83 -9.74 -3.14
C PHE A 47 -4.54 -11.06 -3.45
N ARG A 48 -3.82 -12.18 -3.35
CA ARG A 48 -4.43 -13.51 -3.50
C ARG A 48 -5.33 -13.83 -2.29
N PRO A 49 -6.37 -14.64 -2.45
CA PRO A 49 -7.29 -14.99 -1.36
C PRO A 49 -6.60 -15.50 -0.10
N GLU A 50 -5.46 -16.19 -0.23
CA GLU A 50 -4.71 -16.75 0.88
C GLU A 50 -3.92 -15.71 1.69
N ARG A 51 -3.63 -14.54 1.11
CA ARG A 51 -2.76 -13.50 1.71
C ARG A 51 -3.44 -12.14 1.87
N ILE A 52 -4.61 -11.96 1.28
CA ILE A 52 -5.34 -10.68 1.36
C ILE A 52 -5.66 -10.29 2.81
N GLY A 53 -5.90 -11.26 3.69
CA GLY A 53 -6.08 -11.01 5.13
C GLY A 53 -4.87 -10.34 5.76
N GLU A 54 -3.67 -10.89 5.54
CA GLU A 54 -2.41 -10.32 6.04
C GLU A 54 -2.20 -8.89 5.50
N THR A 55 -2.49 -8.67 4.21
CA THR A 55 -2.36 -7.35 3.57
C THR A 55 -3.31 -6.32 4.20
N LEU A 56 -4.54 -6.72 4.52
CA LEU A 56 -5.52 -5.86 5.19
C LEU A 56 -5.11 -5.56 6.64
N GLU A 57 -4.61 -6.55 7.38
CA GLU A 57 -4.08 -6.36 8.74
C GLU A 57 -2.90 -5.37 8.76
N GLN A 58 -2.01 -5.44 7.76
CA GLN A 58 -0.89 -4.50 7.63
C GLN A 58 -1.36 -3.06 7.37
N LEU A 59 -2.38 -2.88 6.53
CA LEU A 59 -3.00 -1.58 6.27
C LEU A 59 -3.65 -1.02 7.54
N GLU A 60 -4.43 -1.84 8.24
CA GLU A 60 -5.08 -1.44 9.49
C GLU A 60 -4.06 -1.07 10.57
N ALA A 61 -3.01 -1.87 10.74
CA ALA A 61 -1.92 -1.59 11.68
C ALA A 61 -1.18 -0.28 11.35
N ALA A 62 -1.10 0.11 10.07
CA ALA A 62 -0.54 1.37 9.64
C ALA A 62 -1.52 2.56 9.73
N GLY A 63 -2.80 2.30 10.05
CA GLY A 63 -3.86 3.31 10.06
C GLY A 63 -4.27 3.78 8.65
N LEU A 64 -4.01 2.97 7.63
CA LEU A 64 -4.19 3.32 6.22
C LEU A 64 -5.33 2.52 5.57
N VAL A 65 -5.95 3.09 4.55
CA VAL A 65 -6.88 2.37 3.66
C VAL A 65 -6.36 2.40 2.22
N VAL A 66 -6.83 1.47 1.38
CA VAL A 66 -6.69 1.59 -0.08
C VAL A 66 -7.89 2.37 -0.62
N CYS A 67 -7.64 3.37 -1.47
CA CYS A 67 -8.68 4.20 -2.11
C CYS A 67 -8.93 3.85 -3.57
#